data_AF-A0AAF0USF6-F1
#
_entry.id   AF-A0AAF0USF6-F1
#
_cell.length_a   1.000
_cell.length_b   1.000
_cell.length_c   1.000
_cell.angle_alpha   90.00
_cell.angle_beta   90.00
_cell.angle_gamma   90.00
#
_symmetry.space_group_name_H-M   'P 1'
#
loop_
_entity.id
_entity.type
_entity.pdbx_description
1 polymer ?
#
loop_
_entity_poly.entity_id
_entity_poly.type
_entity_poly.pdbx_seq_one_letter_code
_entity_poly.pdbx_strand_id
1 'polypeptide(L)'
;MTNHNTSPYSHLLLLAAVLALVSVASAFGPTSRLDLQKIMREERNYMQKKVIDISHKYVPDLPAYDSKTGLGNFIKLKTSIKLGDLYNFSVFKLTTHSGTHVDAPGHFNETLFELGYDVVSLHLQTLNGPVLVVDTPRNKNITAEVMRSLNIPRGVKRVLFRTSNTDRRLMYKKEFDSSYSAFTSDGAEYLAQNTDIKLVGVDYLSVAISPKDELLKVHQHLLNSKDIIPVEGLNLDDAVPGVYTIHCLPLRLVHGDGSPTSHSLPDLAWILQLLKSMRVRESVLAARIGTKYVAEIRIFGNTADQSFGSFIIFLAISVANYLWEKTVLHMC
;
A
#
# COMPACT_ATOMS: atom_id res chain seq x y z
N MET A 1 43.48 -60.12 23.87
CA MET A 1 42.77 -59.68 22.65
C MET A 1 41.55 -58.91 23.15
N THR A 2 41.42 -57.59 23.05
CA THR A 2 41.70 -56.69 21.93
C THR A 2 42.23 -55.33 22.46
N ASN A 3 43.25 -54.80 21.79
CA ASN A 3 43.71 -53.42 21.94
C ASN A 3 42.62 -52.49 21.39
N HIS A 4 41.97 -51.68 22.24
CA HIS A 4 41.29 -50.49 21.77
C HIS A 4 42.30 -49.35 21.71
N ASN A 5 43.08 -49.40 20.63
CA ASN A 5 43.90 -48.32 20.13
C ASN A 5 42.93 -47.20 19.71
N THR A 6 42.65 -46.22 20.57
CA THR A 6 41.92 -45.02 20.18
C THR A 6 42.79 -44.26 19.20
N SER A 7 42.46 -44.44 17.92
CA SER A 7 43.13 -43.85 16.78
C SER A 7 43.31 -42.33 17.00
N PRO A 8 44.51 -41.76 16.82
CA PRO A 8 44.75 -40.31 16.95
C PRO A 8 43.87 -39.47 16.01
N TYR A 9 43.28 -40.11 14.99
CA TYR A 9 42.30 -39.51 14.09
C TYR A 9 40.94 -39.23 14.74
N SER A 10 40.56 -39.93 15.81
CA SER A 10 39.28 -39.73 16.51
C SER A 10 39.23 -38.40 17.28
N HIS A 11 40.34 -38.00 17.91
CA HIS A 11 40.48 -36.69 18.55
C HIS A 11 40.59 -35.56 17.53
N LEU A 12 41.20 -35.81 16.37
CA LEU A 12 41.28 -34.84 15.27
C LEU A 12 39.91 -34.56 14.65
N LEU A 13 39.08 -35.59 14.47
CA LEU A 13 37.70 -35.49 13.99
C LEU A 13 36.80 -34.76 14.98
N LEU A 14 36.97 -35.01 16.28
CA LEU A 14 36.23 -34.30 17.33
C LEU A 14 36.61 -32.81 17.38
N LEU A 15 37.91 -32.49 17.24
CA LEU A 15 38.40 -31.12 17.20
C LEU A 15 37.92 -30.39 15.95
N ALA A 16 37.92 -31.06 14.79
CA ALA A 16 37.39 -30.53 13.53
C ALA A 16 35.87 -30.28 13.60
N ALA A 17 35.12 -31.18 14.24
CA ALA A 17 33.68 -31.02 14.45
C ALA A 17 33.35 -29.87 15.43
N VAL A 18 34.14 -29.71 16.50
CA VAL A 18 34.00 -28.59 17.44
C VAL A 18 34.38 -27.26 16.79
N LEU A 19 35.45 -27.20 15.99
CA LEU A 19 35.84 -26.01 15.22
C LEU A 19 34.78 -25.65 14.16
N ALA A 20 34.19 -26.64 13.50
CA ALA A 20 33.08 -26.43 12.56
C ALA A 20 31.85 -25.87 13.29
N LEU A 21 31.47 -26.42 14.44
CA LEU A 21 30.37 -25.93 15.29
C LEU A 21 30.60 -24.52 15.84
N VAL A 22 31.84 -24.17 16.24
CA VAL A 22 32.20 -22.81 16.67
C VAL A 22 32.15 -21.83 15.49
N SER A 23 32.53 -22.25 14.27
CA SER A 23 32.39 -21.42 13.07
C SER A 23 30.92 -21.19 12.69
N VAL A 24 30.06 -22.19 12.86
CA VAL A 24 28.61 -22.07 12.61
C VAL A 24 27.93 -21.24 13.70
N ALA A 25 28.36 -21.32 14.96
CA ALA A 25 27.89 -20.44 16.02
C ALA A 25 28.32 -18.97 15.81
N SER A 26 29.47 -18.74 15.15
CA SER A 26 29.89 -17.39 14.72
C SER A 26 29.17 -16.86 13.48
N ALA A 27 28.42 -17.72 12.77
CA ALA A 27 27.60 -17.31 11.62
C ALA A 27 26.30 -16.60 12.03
N PHE A 28 25.89 -16.72 13.30
CA PHE A 28 24.90 -15.84 13.92
C PHE A 28 25.62 -14.67 14.61
N GLY A 29 26.28 -13.84 13.82
CA GLY A 29 26.93 -12.63 14.30
C GLY A 29 25.91 -11.64 14.90
N PRO A 30 26.31 -10.82 15.89
CA PRO A 30 25.52 -9.64 16.28
C PRO A 30 25.24 -8.82 15.03
N THR A 31 24.03 -8.24 14.92
CA THR A 31 23.57 -7.41 13.79
C THR A 31 24.75 -6.68 13.18
N SER A 32 25.12 -7.04 11.95
CA SER A 32 26.43 -6.65 11.44
C SER A 32 26.47 -5.13 11.33
N ARG A 33 27.66 -4.52 11.48
CA ARG A 33 27.82 -3.07 11.27
C ARG A 33 27.28 -2.63 9.89
N LEU A 34 27.26 -3.54 8.92
CA LEU A 34 26.67 -3.35 7.59
C LEU A 34 25.14 -3.29 7.64
N ASP A 35 24.49 -4.15 8.41
CA ASP A 35 23.03 -4.11 8.63
C ASP A 35 22.61 -2.80 9.29
N LEU A 36 23.37 -2.34 10.30
CA LEU A 36 23.11 -1.05 10.93
C LEU A 36 23.27 0.11 9.93
N GLN A 37 24.32 0.10 9.11
CA GLN A 37 24.51 1.12 8.07
C GLN A 37 23.37 1.10 7.04
N LYS A 38 22.85 -0.08 6.70
CA LYS A 38 21.71 -0.24 5.80
C LYS A 38 20.44 0.32 6.43
N ILE A 39 20.13 -0.02 7.69
CA ILE A 39 18.98 0.51 8.44
C ILE A 39 19.06 2.04 8.49
N MET A 40 20.19 2.61 8.90
CA MET A 40 20.37 4.06 8.99
C MET A 40 20.20 4.77 7.64
N ARG A 41 20.58 4.12 6.53
CA ARG A 41 20.36 4.65 5.18
C ARG A 41 18.87 4.65 4.83
N GLU A 42 18.17 3.55 5.10
CA GLU A 42 16.73 3.44 4.86
C GLU A 42 15.94 4.41 5.74
N GLU A 43 16.30 4.58 7.01
CA GLU A 43 15.68 5.56 7.91
C GLU A 43 15.85 6.99 7.38
N ARG A 44 17.05 7.37 6.94
CA ARG A 44 17.27 8.69 6.32
C ARG A 44 16.41 8.89 5.07
N ASN A 45 16.30 7.87 4.23
CA ASN A 45 15.44 7.93 3.05
C ASN A 45 13.96 8.02 3.42
N TYR A 46 13.54 7.32 4.49
CA TYR A 46 12.17 7.32 4.98
C TYR A 46 11.78 8.68 5.58
N MET A 47 12.65 9.27 6.40
CA MET A 47 12.43 10.60 7.01
C MET A 47 12.39 11.74 5.99
N GLN A 48 12.94 11.53 4.80
CA GLN A 48 12.83 12.47 3.68
C GLN A 48 11.49 12.37 2.94
N LYS A 49 10.78 11.24 3.05
CA LYS A 49 9.45 11.08 2.44
C LYS A 49 8.40 11.69 3.35
N LYS A 50 7.53 12.51 2.77
CA LYS A 50 6.32 12.95 3.46
C LYS A 50 5.35 11.78 3.53
N VAL A 51 4.81 11.51 4.70
CA VAL A 51 3.74 10.54 4.90
C VAL A 51 2.44 11.30 5.07
N ILE A 52 1.43 10.97 4.26
CA ILE A 52 0.08 11.51 4.37
C ILE A 52 -0.81 10.42 4.99
N ASP A 53 -1.41 10.71 6.14
CA ASP A 53 -2.44 9.87 6.74
C ASP A 53 -3.75 10.09 5.96
N ILE A 54 -4.25 9.04 5.32
CA ILE A 54 -5.50 9.07 4.55
C ILE A 54 -6.63 8.32 5.26
N SER A 55 -6.52 8.14 6.58
CA SER A 55 -7.59 7.62 7.43
C SER A 55 -8.32 8.74 8.18
N HIS A 56 -9.63 8.57 8.38
CA HIS A 56 -10.39 9.45 9.26
C HIS A 56 -10.22 9.08 10.74
N LYS A 57 -10.22 10.10 11.59
CA LYS A 57 -10.28 9.92 13.05
C LYS A 57 -11.65 9.36 13.44
N TYR A 58 -11.66 8.35 14.30
CA TYR A 58 -12.89 7.87 14.90
C TYR A 58 -13.33 8.83 16.00
N VAL A 59 -14.43 9.54 15.74
CA VAL A 59 -15.07 10.47 16.66
C VAL A 59 -16.56 10.15 16.73
N PRO A 60 -17.28 10.54 17.80
CA PRO A 60 -18.71 10.24 17.91
C PRO A 60 -19.55 10.74 16.73
N ASP A 61 -19.15 11.87 16.13
CA ASP A 61 -19.83 12.46 14.98
C ASP A 61 -19.28 11.99 13.63
N LEU A 62 -18.38 10.99 13.58
CA LEU A 62 -17.97 10.41 12.29
C LEU A 62 -19.19 9.77 11.64
N PRO A 63 -19.50 10.04 10.36
CA PRO A 63 -20.68 9.47 9.73
C PRO A 63 -20.54 7.96 9.66
N ALA A 64 -21.68 7.28 9.78
CA ALA A 64 -21.82 5.85 9.60
C ALA A 64 -22.89 5.60 8.54
N TYR A 65 -22.75 4.51 7.78
CA TYR A 65 -23.68 4.21 6.69
C TYR A 65 -25.13 4.20 7.18
N ASP A 66 -26.01 4.92 6.48
CA ASP A 66 -27.44 5.08 6.80
C ASP A 66 -27.73 5.62 8.23
N SER A 67 -26.76 6.26 8.88
CA SER A 67 -26.90 6.83 10.22
C SER A 67 -27.13 8.33 10.17
N LYS A 68 -28.10 8.81 10.96
CA LYS A 68 -28.32 10.25 11.24
C LYS A 68 -27.51 10.75 12.43
N THR A 69 -26.88 9.85 13.19
CA THR A 69 -26.26 10.19 14.47
C THR A 69 -24.76 9.95 14.51
N GLY A 70 -24.15 9.63 13.37
CA GLY A 70 -22.75 9.21 13.29
C GLY A 70 -22.51 7.88 14.02
N LEU A 71 -21.27 7.66 14.46
CA LEU A 71 -20.84 6.49 15.24
C LEU A 71 -21.38 6.48 16.68
N GLY A 72 -21.66 7.65 17.26
CA GLY A 72 -22.09 7.78 18.64
C GLY A 72 -21.02 7.32 19.65
N ASN A 73 -21.45 6.71 20.76
CA ASN A 73 -20.54 6.26 21.82
C ASN A 73 -19.88 4.91 21.45
N PHE A 74 -18.92 4.96 20.53
CA PHE A 74 -18.24 3.78 20.03
C PHE A 74 -17.13 3.27 20.96
N ILE A 75 -16.60 4.09 21.87
CA ILE A 75 -15.50 3.75 22.79
C ILE A 75 -15.81 4.21 24.21
N LYS A 76 -15.56 3.34 25.19
CA LYS A 76 -15.75 3.66 26.61
C LYS A 76 -14.63 3.10 27.47
N LEU A 77 -14.32 3.81 28.56
CA LEU A 77 -13.47 3.26 29.63
C LEU A 77 -14.24 2.19 30.40
N LYS A 78 -13.71 0.98 30.43
CA LYS A 78 -14.16 -0.12 31.28
C LYS A 78 -13.53 -0.03 32.67
N THR A 79 -12.25 0.36 32.75
CA THR A 79 -11.55 0.69 34.00
C THR A 79 -10.88 2.05 33.86
N SER A 80 -10.70 2.75 34.98
CA SER A 80 -10.18 4.11 35.01
C SER A 80 -9.31 4.35 36.23
N ILE A 81 -8.10 4.86 36.01
CA ILE A 81 -7.17 5.27 37.07
C ILE A 81 -7.84 6.31 37.99
N LYS A 82 -8.68 7.18 37.42
CA LYS A 82 -9.43 8.18 38.20
C LYS A 82 -10.38 7.56 39.23
N LEU A 83 -10.81 6.31 39.01
CA LEU A 83 -11.67 5.55 39.93
C LEU A 83 -10.88 4.60 40.83
N GLY A 84 -9.54 4.67 40.81
CA GLY A 84 -8.65 3.85 41.65
C GLY A 84 -8.14 2.57 40.97
N ASP A 85 -8.45 2.34 39.70
CA ASP A 85 -7.90 1.20 38.96
C ASP A 85 -6.41 1.38 38.64
N LEU A 86 -5.68 0.28 38.39
CA LEU A 86 -4.24 0.32 38.07
C LEU A 86 -3.93 0.91 36.68
N TYR A 87 -4.89 0.85 35.76
CA TYR A 87 -4.72 1.32 34.38
C TYR A 87 -6.06 1.71 33.77
N ASN A 88 -6.00 2.57 32.75
CA ASN A 88 -7.15 2.87 31.90
C ASN A 88 -7.30 1.75 30.87
N PHE A 89 -8.48 1.14 30.81
CA PHE A 89 -8.78 0.08 29.84
C PHE A 89 -10.03 0.46 29.07
N SER A 90 -9.88 0.72 27.78
CA SER A 90 -11.02 1.07 26.92
C SER A 90 -11.54 -0.16 26.18
N VAL A 91 -12.84 -0.18 25.94
CA VAL A 91 -13.50 -1.13 25.03
C VAL A 91 -14.20 -0.32 23.96
N PHE A 92 -14.09 -0.75 22.71
CA PHE A 92 -14.82 -0.16 21.60
C PHE A 92 -15.76 -1.18 20.95
N LYS A 93 -16.80 -0.67 20.28
CA LYS A 93 -17.74 -1.41 19.44
C LYS A 93 -17.96 -0.62 18.16
N LEU A 94 -17.60 -1.21 17.03
CA LEU A 94 -17.70 -0.62 15.69
C LEU A 94 -18.33 -1.65 14.74
N THR A 95 -18.93 -1.18 13.65
CA THR A 95 -19.15 -2.04 12.49
C THR A 95 -17.82 -2.22 11.75
N THR A 96 -17.69 -3.31 11.00
CA THR A 96 -16.55 -3.58 10.12
C THR A 96 -16.37 -2.51 9.03
N HIS A 97 -17.45 -1.81 8.69
CA HIS A 97 -17.53 -0.74 7.68
C HIS A 97 -17.59 0.68 8.28
N SER A 98 -17.04 0.86 9.48
CA SER A 98 -16.99 2.17 10.13
C SER A 98 -15.75 2.94 9.67
N GLY A 99 -15.92 4.19 9.22
CA GLY A 99 -14.81 5.07 8.84
C GLY A 99 -14.02 4.57 7.63
N THR A 100 -12.70 4.75 7.66
CA THR A 100 -11.81 4.23 6.62
C THR A 100 -11.65 2.72 6.77
N HIS A 101 -12.06 1.95 5.77
CA HIS A 101 -12.13 0.50 5.87
C HIS A 101 -11.89 -0.20 4.52
N VAL A 102 -11.69 -1.52 4.57
CA VAL A 102 -11.61 -2.39 3.40
C VAL A 102 -12.77 -3.39 3.42
N ASP A 103 -13.26 -3.75 2.23
CA ASP A 103 -14.27 -4.78 2.07
C ASP A 103 -13.65 -6.12 1.67
N ALA A 104 -14.17 -7.20 2.23
CA ALA A 104 -13.82 -8.56 1.83
C ALA A 104 -14.85 -9.13 0.84
N PRO A 105 -14.47 -10.14 0.01
CA PRO A 105 -15.37 -10.71 -0.99
C PRO A 105 -16.72 -11.23 -0.42
N GLY A 106 -16.72 -11.73 0.81
CA GLY A 106 -17.94 -12.19 1.49
C GLY A 106 -18.97 -11.10 1.78
N HIS A 107 -18.61 -9.80 1.77
CA HIS A 107 -19.50 -8.71 2.18
C HIS A 107 -20.81 -8.62 1.37
N PHE A 108 -20.74 -8.86 0.07
CA PHE A 108 -21.90 -8.84 -0.84
C PHE A 108 -22.16 -10.20 -1.52
N ASN A 109 -21.59 -11.27 -0.99
CA ASN A 109 -21.72 -12.61 -1.56
C ASN A 109 -21.74 -13.69 -0.47
N GLU A 110 -22.94 -14.20 -0.15
CA GLU A 110 -23.16 -15.20 0.89
C GLU A 110 -22.32 -16.46 0.68
N THR A 111 -22.26 -16.98 -0.56
CA THR A 111 -21.46 -18.17 -0.86
C THR A 111 -19.97 -17.93 -0.58
N LEU A 112 -19.45 -16.75 -0.88
CA LEU A 112 -18.05 -16.42 -0.57
C LEU A 112 -17.84 -16.22 0.94
N PHE A 113 -18.82 -15.67 1.64
CA PHE A 113 -18.79 -15.53 3.10
C PHE A 113 -18.73 -16.90 3.79
N GLU A 114 -19.61 -17.83 3.42
CA GLU A 114 -19.63 -19.21 3.93
C GLU A 114 -18.33 -19.98 3.64
N LEU A 115 -17.70 -19.70 2.49
CA LEU A 115 -16.39 -20.26 2.10
C LEU A 115 -15.19 -19.61 2.82
N GLY A 116 -15.43 -18.61 3.68
CA GLY A 116 -14.38 -17.95 4.47
C GLY A 116 -13.57 -16.92 3.69
N TYR A 117 -14.10 -16.35 2.60
CA TYR A 117 -13.47 -15.20 1.93
C TYR A 117 -13.75 -13.89 2.69
N ASP A 118 -13.23 -13.85 3.91
CA ASP A 118 -13.25 -12.73 4.83
C ASP A 118 -11.98 -11.86 4.68
N VAL A 119 -11.82 -10.86 5.55
CA VAL A 119 -10.66 -9.97 5.54
C VAL A 119 -9.32 -10.70 5.65
N VAL A 120 -9.26 -11.86 6.30
CA VAL A 120 -8.02 -12.65 6.46
C VAL A 120 -7.61 -13.29 5.13
N SER A 121 -8.55 -13.50 4.21
CA SER A 121 -8.27 -14.01 2.87
C SER A 121 -7.63 -12.98 1.93
N LEU A 122 -7.64 -11.69 2.29
CA LEU A 122 -7.11 -10.62 1.44
C LEU A 122 -5.59 -10.70 1.29
N HIS A 123 -5.12 -10.64 0.04
CA HIS A 123 -3.69 -10.57 -0.24
C HIS A 123 -3.13 -9.18 0.08
N LEU A 124 -2.20 -9.10 1.04
CA LEU A 124 -1.53 -7.84 1.37
C LEU A 124 -0.79 -7.22 0.18
N GLN A 125 -0.35 -8.03 -0.78
CA GLN A 125 0.20 -7.54 -2.03
C GLN A 125 -0.82 -6.77 -2.84
N THR A 126 -2.11 -7.07 -2.79
CA THR A 126 -3.16 -6.25 -3.43
C THR A 126 -3.31 -4.92 -2.71
N LEU A 127 -3.25 -4.94 -1.38
CA LEU A 127 -3.51 -3.78 -0.53
C LEU A 127 -2.33 -2.79 -0.41
N ASN A 128 -1.10 -3.22 -0.74
CA ASN A 128 0.11 -2.43 -0.51
C ASN A 128 0.94 -2.29 -1.79
N GLY A 129 1.48 -1.09 -2.06
CA GLY A 129 2.38 -0.83 -3.18
C GLY A 129 2.05 0.45 -3.96
N PRO A 130 2.57 0.63 -5.19
CA PRO A 130 2.29 1.81 -5.99
C PRO A 130 0.79 2.01 -6.21
N VAL A 131 0.34 3.27 -6.10
CA VAL A 131 -1.05 3.69 -6.27
C VAL A 131 -1.11 4.99 -7.05
N LEU A 132 -2.14 5.15 -7.89
CA LEU A 132 -2.45 6.38 -8.59
C LEU A 132 -3.62 7.07 -7.90
N VAL A 133 -3.44 8.32 -7.47
CA VAL A 133 -4.55 9.20 -7.06
C VAL A 133 -5.04 9.95 -8.28
N VAL A 134 -6.34 9.89 -8.57
CA VAL A 134 -6.98 10.61 -9.67
C VAL A 134 -8.12 11.48 -9.15
N ASP A 135 -8.35 12.61 -9.83
CA ASP A 135 -9.55 13.40 -9.64
C ASP A 135 -10.65 12.91 -10.59
N THR A 136 -11.86 12.72 -10.06
CA THR A 136 -13.04 12.51 -10.90
C THR A 136 -13.70 13.84 -11.26
N PRO A 137 -14.41 13.92 -12.41
CA PRO A 137 -15.24 15.08 -12.72
C PRO A 137 -16.19 15.40 -11.57
N ARG A 138 -16.17 16.64 -11.10
CA ARG A 138 -16.98 17.06 -9.95
C ARG A 138 -18.47 16.96 -10.25
N ASN A 139 -19.24 16.61 -9.22
CA ASN A 139 -20.70 16.45 -9.27
C ASN A 139 -21.15 15.38 -10.27
N LYS A 140 -20.31 14.37 -10.54
CA LYS A 140 -20.65 13.21 -11.36
C LYS A 140 -20.33 11.92 -10.62
N ASN A 141 -21.15 10.90 -10.87
CA ASN A 141 -20.84 9.54 -10.49
C ASN A 141 -19.77 8.95 -11.43
N ILE A 142 -19.09 7.90 -10.97
CA ILE A 142 -18.03 7.24 -11.72
C ILE A 142 -18.68 6.20 -12.64
N THR A 143 -19.15 6.67 -13.80
CA THR A 143 -19.74 5.85 -14.87
C THR A 143 -18.68 5.26 -15.80
N ALA A 144 -19.07 4.39 -16.75
CA ALA A 144 -18.16 3.88 -17.77
C ALA A 144 -17.56 4.99 -18.64
N GLU A 145 -18.32 6.07 -18.89
CA GLU A 145 -17.81 7.25 -19.59
C GLU A 145 -16.75 7.98 -18.77
N VAL A 146 -17.01 8.19 -17.48
CA VAL A 146 -16.03 8.82 -16.58
C VAL A 146 -14.77 7.96 -16.52
N MET A 147 -14.88 6.65 -16.31
CA MET A 147 -13.72 5.75 -16.31
C MET A 147 -12.89 5.82 -17.59
N ARG A 148 -13.53 5.87 -18.76
CA ARG A 148 -12.84 6.09 -20.05
C ARG A 148 -12.11 7.44 -20.07
N SER A 149 -12.77 8.51 -19.63
CA SER A 149 -12.21 9.86 -19.66
C SER A 149 -10.98 10.04 -18.74
N LEU A 150 -10.86 9.24 -17.69
CA LEU A 150 -9.72 9.27 -16.78
C LEU A 150 -8.42 8.76 -17.42
N ASN A 151 -8.50 8.04 -18.55
CA ASN A 151 -7.35 7.54 -19.32
C ASN A 151 -6.30 6.83 -18.44
N ILE A 152 -6.75 6.00 -17.49
CA ILE A 152 -5.86 5.29 -16.56
C ILE A 152 -4.98 4.31 -17.37
N PRO A 153 -3.64 4.42 -17.28
CA PRO A 153 -2.75 3.55 -18.05
C PRO A 153 -2.90 2.07 -17.69
N ARG A 154 -2.74 1.19 -18.70
CA ARG A 154 -2.61 -0.26 -18.46
C ARG A 154 -1.42 -0.55 -17.53
N GLY A 155 -1.54 -1.59 -16.74
CA GLY A 155 -0.57 -1.98 -15.70
C GLY A 155 -0.78 -1.30 -14.34
N VAL A 156 -1.58 -0.23 -14.23
CA VAL A 156 -1.92 0.37 -12.94
C VAL A 156 -2.81 -0.60 -12.15
N LYS A 157 -2.32 -1.03 -10.98
CA LYS A 157 -3.01 -2.02 -10.12
C LYS A 157 -3.83 -1.41 -8.99
N ARG A 158 -3.62 -0.14 -8.64
CA ARG A 158 -4.33 0.51 -7.51
C ARG A 158 -4.64 1.95 -7.87
N VAL A 159 -5.88 2.36 -7.62
CA VAL A 159 -6.33 3.73 -7.90
C VAL A 159 -7.18 4.24 -6.75
N LEU A 160 -6.89 5.46 -6.27
CA LEU A 160 -7.75 6.19 -5.34
C LEU A 160 -8.48 7.29 -6.13
N PHE A 161 -9.79 7.31 -6.04
CA PHE A 161 -10.66 8.23 -6.75
C PHE A 161 -11.07 9.34 -5.79
N ARG A 162 -10.49 10.53 -5.97
CA ARG A 162 -10.89 11.74 -5.24
C ARG A 162 -12.06 12.37 -5.96
N THR A 163 -13.20 12.46 -5.28
CA THR A 163 -14.47 12.92 -5.84
C THR A 163 -14.91 14.25 -5.23
N SER A 164 -16.11 14.72 -5.58
CA SER A 164 -16.74 15.86 -4.90
C SER A 164 -17.07 15.59 -3.43
N ASN A 165 -16.97 14.35 -2.93
CA ASN A 165 -17.23 14.05 -1.51
C ASN A 165 -16.19 14.70 -0.59
N THR A 166 -14.91 14.67 -1.00
CA THR A 166 -13.81 15.39 -0.33
C THR A 166 -14.11 16.89 -0.26
N ASP A 167 -14.46 17.51 -1.40
CA ASP A 167 -14.76 18.95 -1.48
C ASP A 167 -15.97 19.34 -0.60
N ARG A 168 -16.99 18.47 -0.56
CA ARG A 168 -18.20 18.63 0.27
C ARG A 168 -17.99 18.28 1.75
N ARG A 169 -16.79 17.81 2.11
CA ARG A 169 -16.39 17.39 3.46
C ARG A 169 -17.37 16.39 4.07
N LEU A 170 -17.86 15.43 3.29
CA LEU A 170 -18.94 14.53 3.74
C LEU A 170 -18.53 13.68 4.95
N MET A 171 -17.28 13.23 5.03
CA MET A 171 -16.74 12.48 6.17
C MET A 171 -16.57 13.30 7.45
N TYR A 172 -16.78 14.63 7.38
CA TYR A 172 -16.77 15.54 8.54
C TYR A 172 -18.18 15.90 9.01
N LYS A 173 -19.22 15.39 8.34
CA LYS A 173 -20.61 15.58 8.73
C LYS A 173 -21.07 14.41 9.60
N LYS A 174 -21.93 14.70 10.57
CA LYS A 174 -22.53 13.68 11.44
C LYS A 174 -23.51 12.76 10.71
N GLU A 175 -24.32 13.35 9.83
CA GLU A 175 -25.35 12.64 9.10
C GLU A 175 -24.77 12.02 7.82
N PHE A 176 -25.16 10.78 7.55
CA PHE A 176 -24.96 10.13 6.26
C PHE A 176 -25.66 10.93 5.16
N ASP A 177 -24.92 11.22 4.09
CA ASP A 177 -25.39 11.98 2.94
C ASP A 177 -25.48 11.02 1.76
N SER A 178 -26.70 10.60 1.40
CA SER A 178 -26.95 9.62 0.33
C SER A 178 -26.73 10.18 -1.09
N SER A 179 -26.45 11.48 -1.23
CA SER A 179 -26.21 12.13 -2.52
C SER A 179 -24.71 12.19 -2.87
N TYR A 180 -23.89 11.37 -2.21
CA TYR A 180 -22.46 11.22 -2.48
C TYR A 180 -22.18 10.73 -3.91
N SER A 181 -20.99 11.04 -4.40
CA SER A 181 -20.50 10.57 -5.70
C SER A 181 -19.78 9.23 -5.52
N ALA A 182 -20.13 8.23 -6.32
CA ALA A 182 -19.56 6.88 -6.27
C ALA A 182 -19.68 6.19 -7.63
N PHE A 183 -19.28 4.92 -7.74
CA PHE A 183 -19.46 4.14 -8.96
C PHE A 183 -20.93 3.80 -9.21
N THR A 184 -21.31 3.84 -10.49
CA THR A 184 -22.48 3.15 -11.03
C THR A 184 -22.07 1.75 -11.51
N SER A 185 -23.03 0.88 -11.75
CA SER A 185 -22.79 -0.51 -12.16
C SER A 185 -21.99 -0.59 -13.46
N ASP A 186 -22.29 0.26 -14.45
CA ASP A 186 -21.54 0.33 -15.71
C ASP A 186 -20.10 0.82 -15.51
N GLY A 187 -19.85 1.71 -14.55
CA GLY A 187 -18.51 2.17 -14.20
C GLY A 187 -17.67 1.07 -13.54
N ALA A 188 -18.27 0.33 -12.61
CA ALA A 188 -17.63 -0.80 -11.94
C ALA A 188 -17.36 -1.96 -12.91
N GLU A 189 -18.32 -2.26 -13.78
CA GLU A 189 -18.16 -3.25 -14.85
C GLU A 189 -17.04 -2.84 -15.82
N TYR A 190 -17.02 -1.58 -16.26
CA TYR A 190 -15.96 -1.07 -17.12
C TYR A 190 -14.60 -1.22 -16.45
N LEU A 191 -14.48 -0.84 -15.18
CA LEU A 191 -13.24 -0.99 -14.40
C LEU A 191 -12.78 -2.45 -14.39
N ALA A 192 -13.66 -3.38 -14.03
CA ALA A 192 -13.33 -4.79 -13.91
C ALA A 192 -12.91 -5.43 -15.23
N GLN A 193 -13.55 -5.05 -16.35
CA GLN A 193 -13.31 -5.66 -17.65
C GLN A 193 -12.19 -5.00 -18.46
N ASN A 194 -11.98 -3.69 -18.30
CA ASN A 194 -11.14 -2.90 -19.22
C ASN A 194 -9.86 -2.34 -18.57
N THR A 195 -9.65 -2.57 -17.28
CA THR A 195 -8.46 -2.08 -16.57
C THR A 195 -7.65 -3.22 -15.95
N ASP A 196 -6.51 -2.86 -15.36
CA ASP A 196 -5.65 -3.78 -14.60
C ASP A 196 -5.83 -3.60 -13.08
N ILE A 197 -6.80 -2.79 -12.65
CA ILE A 197 -6.98 -2.34 -11.27
C ILE A 197 -7.43 -3.52 -10.39
N LYS A 198 -6.81 -3.63 -9.21
CA LYS A 198 -7.04 -4.64 -8.17
C LYS A 198 -7.36 -4.03 -6.80
N LEU A 199 -7.08 -2.74 -6.60
CA LEU A 199 -7.55 -1.96 -5.45
C LEU A 199 -8.23 -0.68 -5.93
N VAL A 200 -9.43 -0.42 -5.41
CA VAL A 200 -10.24 0.76 -5.73
C VAL A 200 -10.49 1.52 -4.44
N GLY A 201 -9.89 2.70 -4.30
CA GLY A 201 -10.09 3.58 -3.15
C GLY A 201 -11.12 4.67 -3.44
N VAL A 202 -12.06 4.92 -2.51
CA VAL A 202 -13.03 6.02 -2.59
C VAL A 202 -13.07 6.85 -1.30
N ASP A 203 -13.49 8.10 -1.43
CA ASP A 203 -13.47 9.12 -0.37
C ASP A 203 -14.80 9.26 0.40
N TYR A 204 -15.62 8.21 0.41
CA TYR A 204 -16.84 8.14 1.22
C TYR A 204 -17.21 6.70 1.61
N LEU A 205 -18.27 6.55 2.41
CA LEU A 205 -18.68 5.30 3.08
C LEU A 205 -19.22 4.19 2.16
N SER A 206 -19.19 4.37 0.83
CA SER A 206 -19.46 3.31 -0.13
C SER A 206 -18.84 3.61 -1.49
N VAL A 207 -18.31 2.58 -2.15
CA VAL A 207 -17.80 2.58 -3.53
C VAL A 207 -18.92 2.67 -4.55
N ALA A 208 -20.16 2.37 -4.16
CA ALA A 208 -21.32 2.31 -5.03
C ALA A 208 -22.37 3.37 -4.70
N ILE A 209 -23.10 3.87 -5.70
CA ILE A 209 -24.21 4.81 -5.46
C ILE A 209 -25.41 4.13 -4.79
N SER A 210 -26.27 4.94 -4.14
CA SER A 210 -27.51 4.51 -3.50
C SER A 210 -28.73 4.74 -4.41
N PRO A 211 -29.06 3.78 -5.30
CA PRO A 211 -30.15 2.84 -4.96
C PRO A 211 -29.64 1.41 -4.76
N LYS A 212 -30.44 0.58 -4.07
CA LYS A 212 -30.04 -0.77 -3.63
C LYS A 212 -29.50 -1.67 -4.75
N ASP A 213 -30.08 -1.60 -5.95
CA ASP A 213 -29.66 -2.42 -7.08
C ASP A 213 -28.28 -2.02 -7.61
N GLU A 214 -27.96 -0.72 -7.60
CA GLU A 214 -26.62 -0.21 -7.96
C GLU A 214 -25.60 -0.60 -6.90
N LEU A 215 -25.95 -0.40 -5.63
CA LEU A 215 -25.14 -0.83 -4.48
C LEU A 215 -24.73 -2.29 -4.63
N LEU A 216 -25.69 -3.19 -4.84
CA LEU A 216 -25.42 -4.62 -4.99
C LEU A 216 -24.55 -4.92 -6.21
N LYS A 217 -24.91 -4.42 -7.40
CA LYS A 217 -24.22 -4.74 -8.65
C LYS A 217 -22.77 -4.26 -8.65
N VAL A 218 -22.53 -3.04 -8.18
CA VAL A 218 -21.17 -2.48 -8.12
C VAL A 218 -20.27 -3.36 -7.24
N HIS A 219 -20.69 -3.67 -6.02
CA HIS A 219 -19.88 -4.52 -5.14
C HIS A 219 -19.67 -5.91 -5.75
N GLN A 220 -20.70 -6.50 -6.38
CA GLN A 220 -20.56 -7.78 -7.07
C GLN A 220 -19.56 -7.74 -8.24
N HIS A 221 -19.55 -6.69 -9.06
CA HIS A 221 -18.58 -6.53 -10.15
C HIS A 221 -17.14 -6.47 -9.64
N LEU A 222 -16.91 -5.89 -8.45
CA LEU A 222 -15.57 -5.79 -7.85
C LEU A 222 -15.19 -7.07 -7.10
N LEU A 223 -16.02 -7.49 -6.15
CA LEU A 223 -15.72 -8.49 -5.13
C LEU A 223 -15.89 -9.95 -5.58
N ASN A 224 -16.79 -10.27 -6.51
CA ASN A 224 -17.05 -11.67 -6.88
C ASN A 224 -15.83 -12.35 -7.52
N SER A 225 -15.00 -11.57 -8.21
CA SER A 225 -13.72 -12.04 -8.77
C SER A 225 -12.68 -12.32 -7.69
N LYS A 226 -12.84 -11.76 -6.48
CA LYS A 226 -11.90 -11.74 -5.35
C LYS A 226 -10.61 -10.97 -5.62
N ASP A 227 -10.52 -10.37 -6.80
CA ASP A 227 -9.31 -9.74 -7.33
C ASP A 227 -9.34 -8.22 -7.18
N ILE A 228 -10.52 -7.62 -7.06
CA ILE A 228 -10.70 -6.16 -6.99
C ILE A 228 -11.27 -5.81 -5.63
N ILE A 229 -10.46 -5.14 -4.81
CA ILE A 229 -10.75 -4.89 -3.40
C ILE A 229 -11.06 -3.40 -3.19
N PRO A 230 -12.30 -3.06 -2.79
CA PRO A 230 -12.67 -1.70 -2.38
C PRO A 230 -11.99 -1.30 -1.07
N VAL A 231 -11.55 -0.05 -1.02
CA VAL A 231 -11.15 0.65 0.19
C VAL A 231 -11.97 1.94 0.27
N GLU A 232 -12.73 2.07 1.34
CA GLU A 232 -13.77 3.09 1.45
C GLU A 232 -13.48 4.05 2.60
N GLY A 233 -14.14 5.20 2.57
CA GLY A 233 -14.02 6.24 3.58
C GLY A 233 -12.62 6.81 3.69
N LEU A 234 -11.89 6.98 2.58
CA LEU A 234 -10.54 7.56 2.58
C LEU A 234 -10.57 9.08 2.81
N ASN A 235 -9.65 9.57 3.63
CA ASN A 235 -9.38 11.00 3.77
C ASN A 235 -8.39 11.46 2.69
N LEU A 236 -8.89 12.05 1.61
CA LEU A 236 -8.06 12.51 0.48
C LEU A 236 -7.84 14.03 0.45
N ASP A 237 -8.07 14.73 1.58
CA ASP A 237 -7.96 16.19 1.70
C ASP A 237 -6.61 16.73 1.20
N ASP A 238 -5.51 16.08 1.60
CA ASP A 238 -4.14 16.48 1.27
C ASP A 238 -3.52 15.69 0.09
N ALA A 239 -4.28 14.76 -0.50
CA ALA A 239 -3.80 13.88 -1.57
C ALA A 239 -3.98 14.53 -2.95
N VAL A 240 -2.92 15.14 -3.47
CA VAL A 240 -2.91 15.71 -4.83
C VAL A 240 -2.82 14.57 -5.86
N PRO A 241 -3.49 14.66 -7.04
CA PRO A 241 -3.38 13.64 -8.08
C PRO A 241 -1.93 13.32 -8.45
N GLY A 242 -1.61 12.04 -8.54
CA GLY A 242 -0.23 11.60 -8.73
C GLY A 242 0.01 10.18 -8.23
N VAL A 243 1.27 9.77 -8.29
CA VAL A 243 1.70 8.42 -7.89
C VAL A 243 2.25 8.45 -6.48
N TYR A 244 1.74 7.54 -5.65
CA TYR A 244 2.19 7.32 -4.28
C TYR A 244 2.48 5.83 -4.07
N THR A 245 2.96 5.48 -2.89
CA THR A 245 2.81 4.12 -2.37
C THR A 245 1.63 4.11 -1.41
N ILE A 246 0.75 3.11 -1.42
CA ILE A 246 -0.27 2.93 -0.40
C ILE A 246 0.15 1.82 0.55
N HIS A 247 -0.10 2.06 1.83
CA HIS A 247 -0.10 1.02 2.85
C HIS A 247 -1.50 0.84 3.42
N CYS A 248 -2.11 -0.31 3.16
CA CYS A 248 -3.42 -0.71 3.68
C CYS A 248 -3.24 -2.03 4.43
N LEU A 249 -3.44 -1.99 5.74
CA LEU A 249 -3.23 -3.12 6.64
C LEU A 249 -4.47 -3.33 7.51
N PRO A 250 -5.43 -4.17 7.08
CA PRO A 250 -6.63 -4.42 7.86
C PRO A 250 -6.34 -5.23 9.11
N LEU A 251 -7.18 -5.02 10.14
CA LEU A 251 -7.21 -5.93 11.28
C LEU A 251 -7.56 -7.33 10.78
N ARG A 252 -6.86 -8.35 11.32
CA ARG A 252 -7.08 -9.76 10.95
C ARG A 252 -8.32 -10.30 11.68
N LEU A 253 -9.49 -9.98 11.15
CA LEU A 253 -10.78 -10.37 11.70
C LEU A 253 -11.29 -11.62 10.99
N VAL A 254 -11.24 -12.77 11.67
CA VAL A 254 -11.88 -14.00 11.18
C VAL A 254 -13.40 -13.78 11.17
N HIS A 255 -14.06 -14.15 10.09
CA HIS A 255 -15.47 -13.86 9.80
C HIS A 255 -15.81 -12.36 9.69
N GLY A 256 -14.81 -11.49 9.51
CA GLY A 256 -15.01 -10.09 9.20
C GLY A 256 -15.27 -9.89 7.71
N ASP A 257 -16.45 -9.39 7.36
CA ASP A 257 -16.82 -9.01 5.99
C ASP A 257 -16.16 -7.69 5.53
N GLY A 258 -15.63 -6.92 6.48
CA GLY A 258 -14.79 -5.75 6.25
C GLY A 258 -13.90 -5.47 7.46
N SER A 259 -13.06 -4.44 7.37
CA SER A 259 -12.19 -4.08 8.50
C SER A 259 -11.77 -2.62 8.45
N PRO A 260 -11.90 -1.88 9.57
CA PRO A 260 -11.22 -0.61 9.77
C PRO A 260 -9.72 -0.71 9.44
N THR A 261 -9.20 0.29 8.73
CA THR A 261 -7.82 0.30 8.24
C THR A 261 -7.16 1.66 8.47
N SER A 262 -5.91 1.61 8.92
CA SER A 262 -5.03 2.79 8.94
C SER A 262 -4.25 2.82 7.62
N HIS A 263 -4.26 3.98 6.96
CA HIS A 263 -3.66 4.15 5.65
C HIS A 263 -2.65 5.28 5.64
N SER A 264 -1.56 5.05 4.91
CA SER A 264 -0.57 6.09 4.69
C SER A 264 -0.05 6.09 3.25
N LEU A 265 0.23 7.29 2.74
CA LEU A 265 0.89 7.51 1.46
C LEU A 265 2.28 8.11 1.68
N PRO A 266 3.38 7.40 1.35
CA PRO A 266 4.69 8.01 1.17
C PRO A 266 4.71 8.78 -0.16
N ASP A 267 5.07 10.05 -0.09
CA ASP A 267 5.20 10.95 -1.24
C ASP A 267 6.42 10.58 -2.12
N LEU A 268 6.16 10.32 -3.41
CA LEU A 268 7.18 10.13 -4.44
C LEU A 268 7.40 11.38 -5.31
N ALA A 269 6.56 12.41 -5.16
CA ALA A 269 6.56 13.61 -6.00
C ALA A 269 7.86 14.43 -5.88
N TRP A 270 8.54 14.38 -4.72
CA TRP A 270 9.88 14.96 -4.55
C TRP A 270 10.80 14.54 -5.67
N ILE A 271 10.92 13.24 -5.99
CA ILE A 271 11.98 12.73 -6.89
C ILE A 271 11.77 13.28 -8.30
N LEU A 272 10.52 13.37 -8.74
CA LEU A 272 10.16 13.96 -10.02
C LEU A 272 10.35 15.48 -10.04
N GLN A 273 10.15 16.16 -8.92
CA GLN A 273 10.40 17.61 -8.80
C GLN A 273 11.90 17.94 -8.75
N LEU A 274 12.71 17.09 -8.10
CA LEU A 274 14.17 17.17 -8.11
C LEU A 274 14.71 16.97 -9.53
N LEU A 275 14.23 15.95 -10.25
CA LEU A 275 14.61 15.68 -11.64
C LEU A 275 14.19 16.81 -12.59
N LYS A 276 13.03 17.45 -12.37
CA LYS A 276 12.60 18.65 -13.13
C LYS A 276 13.42 19.90 -12.80
N SER A 277 13.99 20.00 -11.60
CA SER A 277 14.84 21.12 -11.18
C SER A 277 16.30 21.01 -11.66
N MET A 278 16.72 19.81 -12.07
CA MET A 278 18.02 19.58 -12.70
C MET A 278 18.02 20.11 -14.14
N ARG A 279 18.30 21.42 -14.31
CA ARG A 279 18.77 21.94 -15.60
C ARG A 279 20.09 21.25 -15.92
N VAL A 280 20.04 20.31 -16.85
CA VAL A 280 21.23 19.66 -17.40
C VAL A 280 22.09 20.73 -18.07
N ARG A 281 23.18 21.14 -17.40
CA ARG A 281 24.35 21.72 -18.05
C ARG A 281 25.49 20.75 -17.83
N GLU A 282 25.97 20.20 -18.96
CA GLU A 282 27.16 19.37 -19.15
C GLU A 282 27.37 18.22 -18.14
N SER A 283 27.13 17.02 -18.65
CA SER A 283 27.01 15.76 -17.93
C SER A 283 28.35 15.05 -17.76
N VAL A 284 28.76 14.86 -16.50
CA VAL A 284 29.61 13.73 -16.08
C VAL A 284 28.86 12.98 -14.99
N LEU A 285 28.33 11.80 -15.33
CA LEU A 285 27.73 10.90 -14.35
C LEU A 285 28.78 9.87 -13.93
N ALA A 286 29.46 10.13 -12.82
CA ALA A 286 30.39 9.16 -12.22
C ALA A 286 29.66 8.37 -11.14
N ALA A 287 29.41 7.09 -11.39
CA ALA A 287 28.90 6.17 -10.37
C ALA A 287 30.08 5.61 -9.55
N ARG A 288 30.15 5.97 -8.26
CA ARG A 288 31.06 5.36 -7.28
C ARG A 288 30.29 4.43 -6.34
N ILE A 289 30.73 3.17 -6.26
CA ILE A 289 30.29 2.23 -5.22
C ILE A 289 31.51 1.95 -4.34
N GLY A 290 31.56 2.56 -3.15
CA GLY A 290 32.73 2.51 -2.28
C GLY A 290 33.95 3.23 -2.87
N THR A 291 35.16 2.65 -2.71
CA THR A 291 36.45 3.24 -3.14
C THR A 291 36.91 2.85 -4.54
N LYS A 292 36.17 2.01 -5.28
CA LYS A 292 36.56 1.57 -6.63
C LYS A 292 35.74 2.24 -7.73
N TYR A 293 36.44 2.65 -8.79
CA TYR A 293 35.88 3.24 -10.01
C TYR A 293 35.26 2.12 -10.87
N VAL A 294 33.98 2.21 -11.22
CA VAL A 294 33.26 1.08 -11.87
C VAL A 294 33.04 1.31 -13.37
N ALA A 295 32.84 2.55 -13.85
CA ALA A 295 32.88 2.87 -15.28
C ALA A 295 32.84 4.39 -15.51
N GLU A 296 33.39 4.85 -16.65
CA GLU A 296 33.20 6.21 -17.18
C GLU A 296 32.44 6.10 -18.50
N ILE A 297 31.24 6.65 -18.58
CA ILE A 297 30.47 6.73 -19.83
C ILE A 297 30.52 8.19 -20.28
N ARG A 298 31.30 8.46 -21.33
CA ARG A 298 31.29 9.76 -22.02
C ARG A 298 30.33 9.67 -23.20
N ILE A 299 29.28 10.50 -23.17
CA ILE A 299 28.35 10.63 -24.28
C ILE A 299 28.71 11.91 -25.01
N PHE A 300 29.24 11.78 -26.23
CA PHE A 300 29.38 12.89 -27.17
C PHE A 300 28.19 12.85 -28.13
N GLY A 301 27.29 13.81 -28.03
CA GLY A 301 26.14 13.91 -28.92
C GLY A 301 25.52 15.30 -28.85
N ASN A 302 25.38 15.93 -30.02
CA ASN A 302 24.85 17.28 -30.16
C ASN A 302 23.34 17.30 -29.88
N THR A 303 22.90 18.17 -28.98
CA THR A 303 21.53 18.21 -28.44
C THR A 303 20.58 18.91 -29.40
N ALA A 304 19.88 18.13 -30.24
CA ALA A 304 18.74 18.65 -31.01
C ALA A 304 17.54 17.69 -31.15
N ASP A 305 17.61 16.43 -30.69
CA ASP A 305 16.53 15.46 -30.92
C ASP A 305 15.93 14.92 -29.60
N GLN A 306 14.66 15.25 -29.34
CA GLN A 306 13.90 14.82 -28.14
C GLN A 306 13.65 13.30 -28.10
N SER A 307 13.72 12.61 -29.25
CA SER A 307 13.57 11.16 -29.31
C SER A 307 14.77 10.42 -28.70
N PHE A 308 15.96 11.02 -28.77
CA PHE A 308 17.21 10.44 -28.26
C PHE A 308 17.30 10.50 -26.73
N GLY A 309 16.77 11.56 -26.12
CA GLY A 309 16.71 11.71 -24.65
C GLY A 309 15.82 10.65 -23.98
N SER A 310 14.69 10.32 -24.61
CA SER A 310 13.79 9.26 -24.13
C SER A 310 14.42 7.87 -24.23
N PHE A 311 15.23 7.62 -25.27
CA PHE A 311 15.93 6.35 -25.45
C PHE A 311 17.05 6.15 -24.41
N ILE A 312 17.78 7.21 -24.06
CA ILE A 312 18.83 7.16 -23.03
C ILE A 312 18.23 6.95 -21.63
N ILE A 313 17.08 7.54 -21.32
CA ILE A 313 16.37 7.32 -20.06
C ILE A 313 15.87 5.87 -19.97
N PHE A 314 15.33 5.33 -21.08
CA PHE A 314 14.89 3.94 -21.12
C PHE A 314 16.07 2.97 -20.95
N LEU A 315 17.20 3.25 -21.61
CA LEU A 315 18.42 2.44 -21.48
C LEU A 315 18.99 2.50 -20.06
N ALA A 316 18.99 3.67 -19.41
CA ALA A 316 19.44 3.82 -18.03
C ALA A 316 18.54 3.08 -17.03
N ILE A 317 17.22 3.10 -17.23
CA ILE A 317 16.26 2.35 -16.41
C ILE A 317 16.40 0.84 -16.65
N SER A 318 16.55 0.40 -17.91
CA SER A 318 16.77 -1.00 -18.24
C SER A 318 18.11 -1.53 -17.72
N VAL A 319 19.18 -0.74 -17.76
CA VAL A 319 20.48 -1.09 -17.17
C VAL A 319 20.40 -1.12 -15.64
N ALA A 320 19.70 -0.19 -15.01
CA ALA A 320 19.48 -0.20 -13.57
C ALA A 320 18.66 -1.42 -13.11
N ASN A 321 17.62 -1.81 -13.85
CA ASN A 321 16.83 -3.01 -13.57
C ASN A 321 17.62 -4.30 -13.84
N TYR A 322 18.39 -4.37 -14.93
CA TYR A 322 19.25 -5.52 -15.24
C TYR A 322 20.34 -5.73 -14.17
N LEU A 323 20.96 -4.64 -13.71
CA LEU A 323 21.94 -4.69 -12.62
C LEU A 323 21.28 -5.07 -11.28
N TRP A 324 20.05 -4.65 -11.02
CA TRP A 324 19.28 -5.06 -9.85
C TRP A 324 18.98 -6.57 -9.87
N GLU A 325 18.44 -7.11 -10.97
CA GLU A 325 18.16 -8.54 -11.11
C GLU A 325 19.42 -9.41 -11.00
N LYS A 326 20.53 -9.02 -11.65
CA LYS A 326 21.80 -9.75 -11.60
C LYS A 326 22.49 -9.72 -10.24
N THR A 327 22.32 -8.63 -9.48
CA THR A 327 22.90 -8.52 -8.13
C THR A 327 22.10 -9.31 -7.10
N VAL A 328 20.79 -9.48 -7.32
CA VAL A 328 19.91 -10.25 -6.43
C VAL A 328 19.92 -11.75 -6.74
N LEU A 329 20.11 -12.16 -8.00
CA LEU A 329 20.15 -13.58 -8.41
C LEU A 329 21.50 -14.30 -8.19
N HIS A 330 22.50 -13.66 -7.59
CA HIS A 330 23.75 -14.31 -7.17
C HIS A 330 23.96 -14.32 -5.65
N MET A 331 22.90 -14.02 -4.88
CA MET A 331 22.88 -14.13 -3.41
C MET A 331 21.84 -15.14 -2.89
N CYS A 332 21.48 -16.14 -3.71
CA CYS A 332 20.79 -17.36 -3.26
C CYS A 332 21.73 -18.56 -3.41
#